data_AF-A0A345HPH3-F1
#
_entry.id   AF-A0A345HPH3-F1
#
_cell.length_a   1.000
_cell.length_b   1.000
_cell.length_c   1.000
_cell.angle_alpha   90.00
_cell.angle_beta   90.00
_cell.angle_gamma   90.00
#
_symmetry.space_group_name_H-M   'P 1'
#
loop_
_entity.id
_entity.type
_entity.pdbx_description
1 polymer ?
#
loop_
_entity_poly.entity_id
_entity_poly.type
_entity_poly.pdbx_seq_one_letter_code
_entity_poly.pdbx_strand_id
1 'polypeptide(L)'
;MRKKLFEGLLLAAGLALVPWLAVLWTTLPDPYPAQHWRIAWVGFDALEIAGLLTSAMLVRRSDHRAPLASVATAVLLLVDAWFDVMTAGHYVVISLTLACTLELPLAALCAVVALRPPMVASVQATAVQRVAVHA
;
A
#
# COMPACT_ATOMS: atom_id res chain seq x y z
N MET A 1 -6.09 -18.54 8.12
CA MET A 1 -5.25 -17.73 9.02
C MET A 1 -4.56 -16.55 8.31
N ARG A 2 -3.80 -16.77 7.24
CA ARG A 2 -3.10 -15.71 6.48
C ARG A 2 -3.97 -14.50 6.10
N LYS A 3 -5.16 -14.66 5.47
CA LYS A 3 -6.00 -13.53 5.04
C LYS A 3 -6.30 -12.50 6.14
N LYS A 4 -6.66 -12.96 7.34
CA LYS A 4 -6.96 -12.08 8.49
C LYS A 4 -5.73 -11.29 8.96
N LEU A 5 -4.52 -11.85 8.84
CA LEU A 5 -3.28 -11.14 9.14
C LEU A 5 -3.03 -10.02 8.14
N PHE A 6 -3.20 -10.26 6.83
CA PHE A 6 -3.01 -9.21 5.80
C PHE A 6 -4.04 -8.10 5.94
N GLU A 7 -5.31 -8.47 6.14
CA GLU A 7 -6.38 -7.50 6.43
C GLU A 7 -6.03 -6.64 7.66
N GLY A 8 -5.67 -7.27 8.78
CA GLY A 8 -5.34 -6.56 10.01
C GLY A 8 -4.12 -5.64 9.85
N LEU A 9 -3.10 -6.08 9.11
CA LEU A 9 -1.87 -5.30 8.90
C LEU A 9 -2.11 -4.08 7.99
N LEU A 10 -2.91 -4.24 6.92
CA LEU A 10 -3.30 -3.13 6.04
C LEU A 10 -4.19 -2.12 6.78
N LEU A 11 -5.15 -2.59 7.60
CA LEU A 11 -5.98 -1.71 8.43
C LEU A 11 -5.15 -0.97 9.48
N ALA A 12 -4.28 -1.67 10.19
CA ALA A 12 -3.42 -1.08 11.20
C ALA A 12 -2.50 -0.01 10.59
N ALA A 13 -1.92 -0.29 9.42
CA ALA A 13 -1.06 0.66 8.72
C ALA A 13 -1.84 1.90 8.25
N GLY A 14 -3.02 1.73 7.64
CA GLY A 14 -3.86 2.85 7.23
C GLY A 14 -4.30 3.72 8.42
N LEU A 15 -4.61 3.11 9.57
CA LEU A 15 -4.93 3.85 10.79
C LEU A 15 -3.71 4.53 11.42
N ALA A 16 -2.53 3.91 11.36
CA ALA A 16 -1.29 4.48 11.87
C ALA A 16 -0.82 5.70 11.06
N LEU A 17 -1.16 5.77 9.77
CA LEU A 17 -0.88 6.93 8.93
C LEU A 17 -1.75 8.16 9.26
N VAL A 18 -2.94 7.98 9.86
CA VAL A 18 -3.83 9.11 10.20
C VAL A 18 -3.18 10.09 11.20
N PRO A 19 -2.58 9.64 12.33
CA PRO A 19 -1.81 10.52 13.20
C PRO A 19 -0.63 11.21 12.51
N TRP A 20 0.07 10.52 11.60
CA TRP A 20 1.21 11.08 10.85
C TRP A 20 0.78 12.26 9.98
N LEU A 21 -0.38 12.14 9.33
CA LEU A 21 -1.03 13.20 8.55
C LEU A 21 -1.25 14.49 9.37
N ALA A 22 -1.64 14.35 10.63
CA ALA A 22 -1.81 15.49 11.54
C ALA A 22 -0.46 16.14 11.90
N VAL A 23 0.59 15.33 12.09
CA VAL A 23 1.95 15.84 12.32
C VAL A 23 2.42 16.62 11.10
N LEU A 24 2.39 16.01 9.91
CA LEU A 24 2.77 16.65 8.63
C LEU A 24 2.06 17.99 8.42
N TRP A 25 0.75 18.03 8.68
CA TRP A 25 -0.02 19.27 8.56
C TRP A 25 0.54 20.39 9.45
N THR A 26 1.02 20.07 10.65
CA THR A 26 1.55 21.06 11.60
C THR A 26 3.03 21.37 11.42
N THR A 27 3.80 20.44 10.86
CA THR A 27 5.27 20.55 10.80
C THR A 27 5.80 20.98 9.44
N LEU A 28 5.04 20.81 8.35
CA LEU A 28 5.46 21.34 7.06
C LEU A 28 5.40 22.87 7.08
N PRO A 29 6.53 23.56 6.89
CA PRO A 29 6.53 24.99 6.61
C PRO A 29 5.74 25.22 5.32
N ASP A 30 5.05 26.34 5.18
CA ASP A 30 4.58 26.80 3.87
C ASP A 30 5.83 27.15 3.03
N PRO A 31 6.27 26.31 2.08
CA PRO A 31 7.49 26.58 1.37
C PRO A 31 7.16 27.57 0.26
N TYR A 32 7.74 28.75 0.37
CA TYR A 32 7.95 29.62 -0.78
C TYR A 32 8.84 28.85 -1.78
N PRO A 33 8.43 28.54 -3.03
CA PRO A 33 7.36 29.14 -3.84
C PRO A 33 6.19 28.19 -4.21
N ALA A 34 6.12 26.97 -3.65
CA ALA A 34 5.10 25.98 -4.03
C ALA A 34 3.77 26.27 -3.32
N GLN A 35 2.91 27.07 -3.95
CA GLN A 35 1.54 27.26 -3.49
C GLN A 35 0.87 25.88 -3.30
N HIS A 36 0.31 25.65 -2.10
CA HIS A 36 -0.39 24.43 -1.69
C HIS A 36 0.49 23.19 -1.40
N TRP A 37 1.79 23.34 -1.13
CA TRP A 37 2.68 22.23 -0.74
C TRP A 37 2.09 21.31 0.33
N ARG A 38 1.59 21.87 1.43
CA ARG A 38 0.93 21.12 2.51
C ARG A 38 -0.28 20.33 2.03
N ILE A 39 -1.08 20.90 1.13
CA ILE A 39 -2.28 20.24 0.60
C ILE A 39 -1.90 19.09 -0.33
N ALA A 40 -0.83 19.25 -1.13
CA ALA A 40 -0.34 18.19 -2.00
C ALA A 40 0.09 16.95 -1.20
N TRP A 41 0.89 17.14 -0.14
CA TRP A 41 1.31 16.06 0.75
C TRP A 41 0.14 15.42 1.50
N VAL A 42 -0.70 16.23 2.16
CA VAL A 42 -1.90 15.72 2.85
C VAL A 42 -2.84 14.97 1.91
N GLY A 43 -2.99 15.44 0.68
CA GLY A 43 -3.79 14.77 -0.33
C GLY A 43 -3.18 13.45 -0.79
N PHE A 44 -1.85 13.38 -0.91
CA PHE A 44 -1.13 12.16 -1.28
C PHE A 44 -1.26 11.10 -0.20
N ASP A 45 -0.97 11.43 1.06
CA ASP A 45 -1.15 10.52 2.22
C ASP A 45 -2.59 10.01 2.33
N ALA A 46 -3.58 10.89 2.08
CA ALA A 46 -4.98 10.50 2.11
C ALA A 46 -5.31 9.45 1.04
N LEU A 47 -4.68 9.52 -0.14
CA LEU A 47 -4.81 8.48 -1.18
C LEU A 47 -4.18 7.17 -0.73
N GLU A 48 -3.07 7.19 0.00
CA GLU A 48 -2.44 5.99 0.54
C GLU A 48 -3.32 5.29 1.58
N ILE A 49 -3.86 6.06 2.53
CA ILE A 49 -4.80 5.56 3.53
C ILE A 49 -6.01 4.96 2.84
N ALA A 50 -6.59 5.67 1.85
CA ALA A 50 -7.71 5.16 1.08
C ALA A 50 -7.35 3.86 0.34
N GLY A 51 -6.14 3.78 -0.23
CA GLY A 51 -5.61 2.58 -0.89
C GLY A 51 -5.47 1.39 0.05
N LEU A 52 -4.89 1.59 1.24
CA LEU A 52 -4.70 0.56 2.27
C LEU A 52 -6.04 0.05 2.80
N LEU A 53 -6.97 0.96 3.13
CA LEU A 53 -8.31 0.60 3.60
C LEU A 53 -9.10 -0.14 2.52
N THR A 54 -9.05 0.33 1.27
CA THR A 54 -9.70 -0.32 0.13
C THR A 54 -9.12 -1.71 -0.11
N SER A 55 -7.80 -1.85 -0.08
CA SER A 55 -7.10 -3.12 -0.22
C SER A 55 -7.49 -4.09 0.89
N ALA A 56 -7.53 -3.64 2.15
CA ALA A 56 -7.98 -4.44 3.28
C ALA A 56 -9.43 -4.92 3.12
N MET A 57 -10.34 -4.02 2.73
CA MET A 57 -11.75 -4.34 2.51
C MET A 57 -11.94 -5.36 1.37
N LEU A 58 -11.22 -5.21 0.26
CA LEU A 58 -11.29 -6.14 -0.88
C LEU A 58 -10.69 -7.50 -0.54
N VAL A 59 -9.57 -7.54 0.19
CA VAL A 59 -8.98 -8.79 0.72
C VAL A 59 -9.95 -9.50 1.64
N ARG A 60 -10.63 -8.76 2.54
CA ARG A 60 -11.64 -9.30 3.45
C ARG A 60 -12.83 -9.90 2.70
N ARG A 61 -13.28 -9.23 1.64
CA ARG A 61 -14.37 -9.71 0.76
C ARG A 61 -13.95 -10.81 -0.21
N SER A 62 -12.65 -11.14 -0.30
CA SER A 62 -12.11 -12.06 -1.31
C SER A 62 -12.44 -11.62 -2.74
N ASP A 63 -12.48 -10.31 -2.96
CA ASP A 63 -12.84 -9.70 -4.25
C ASP A 63 -11.71 -9.87 -5.27
N HIS A 64 -12.06 -10.10 -6.54
CA HIS A 64 -11.11 -10.22 -7.64
C HIS A 64 -10.32 -8.93 -7.91
N ARG A 65 -10.82 -7.78 -7.42
CA ARG A 65 -10.19 -6.46 -7.55
C ARG A 65 -9.11 -6.20 -6.50
N ALA A 66 -9.00 -7.04 -5.47
CA ALA A 66 -8.01 -6.87 -4.40
C ALA A 66 -6.57 -6.72 -4.91
N PRO A 67 -6.12 -7.46 -5.96
CA PRO A 67 -4.79 -7.27 -6.51
C PRO A 67 -4.58 -5.89 -7.13
N LEU A 68 -5.55 -5.39 -7.90
CA LEU A 68 -5.44 -4.09 -8.56
C LEU A 68 -5.31 -2.95 -7.54
N ALA A 69 -6.17 -2.95 -6.51
CA ALA A 69 -6.10 -1.97 -5.44
C ALA A 69 -4.76 -2.05 -4.67
N SER A 70 -4.26 -3.27 -4.43
CA SER A 70 -3.00 -3.47 -3.73
C SER A 70 -1.79 -3.01 -4.56
N VAL A 71 -1.79 -3.24 -5.88
CA VAL A 71 -0.73 -2.70 -6.77
C VAL A 71 -0.75 -1.18 -6.78
N ALA A 72 -1.93 -0.56 -6.96
CA ALA A 72 -2.04 0.89 -6.94
C ALA A 72 -1.51 1.49 -5.62
N THR A 73 -1.88 0.86 -4.49
CA THR A 73 -1.40 1.27 -3.16
C THR A 73 0.12 1.08 -3.01
N ALA A 74 0.68 -0.03 -3.52
CA ALA A 74 2.12 -0.25 -3.50
C ALA A 74 2.89 0.80 -4.29
N VAL A 75 2.36 1.22 -5.45
CA VAL A 75 2.97 2.28 -6.27
C VAL A 75 2.92 3.63 -5.54
N LEU A 76 1.81 3.97 -4.88
CA LEU A 76 1.72 5.19 -4.08
C LEU A 76 2.81 5.23 -2.98
N LEU A 77 2.92 4.16 -2.20
CA LEU A 77 3.92 4.04 -1.12
C LEU A 77 5.37 4.12 -1.61
N LEU A 78 5.65 3.59 -2.81
CA LEU A 78 6.98 3.71 -3.42
C LEU A 78 7.27 5.14 -3.88
N VAL A 79 6.26 5.83 -4.40
CA VAL A 79 6.38 7.23 -4.81
C VAL A 79 6.53 8.13 -3.58
N ASP A 80 5.82 7.83 -2.48
CA ASP A 80 5.97 8.51 -1.19
C ASP A 80 7.40 8.41 -0.68
N ALA A 81 7.93 7.19 -0.57
CA ALA A 81 9.31 6.95 -0.15
C ALA A 81 10.36 7.67 -0.99
N TRP A 82 10.13 7.71 -2.29
CA TRP A 82 10.98 8.48 -3.19
C TRP A 82 10.91 9.98 -2.89
N PHE A 83 9.70 10.53 -2.72
CA PHE A 83 9.47 11.94 -2.44
C PHE A 83 10.04 12.35 -1.08
N ASP A 84 9.84 11.53 -0.05
CA ASP A 84 10.33 11.76 1.31
C ASP A 84 11.84 11.88 1.32
N VAL A 85 12.54 10.95 0.66
CA VAL A 85 14.00 11.01 0.54
C VAL A 85 14.47 12.22 -0.26
N MET A 86 13.76 12.57 -1.35
CA MET A 86 14.13 13.72 -2.20
C MET A 86 13.88 15.08 -1.54
N THR A 87 12.97 15.17 -0.57
CA THR A 87 12.56 16.42 0.07
C THR A 87 13.08 16.57 1.50
N ALA A 88 13.76 15.55 2.03
CA ALA A 88 14.18 15.49 3.42
C ALA A 88 15.11 16.60 3.90
N GLY A 89 15.88 17.25 3.01
CA GLY A 89 16.84 18.29 3.37
C GLY A 89 17.79 17.83 4.50
N HIS A 90 17.78 18.53 5.64
CA HIS A 90 18.58 18.17 6.82
C HIS A 90 18.10 16.91 7.56
N TYR A 91 16.89 16.44 7.29
CA TYR A 91 16.27 15.28 7.94
C TYR A 91 16.40 13.98 7.13
N VAL A 92 17.31 13.94 6.14
CA VAL A 92 17.50 12.79 5.23
C VAL A 92 17.68 11.46 5.94
N VAL A 93 18.36 11.42 7.09
CA VAL A 93 18.55 10.17 7.85
C VAL A 93 17.23 9.66 8.42
N ILE A 94 16.36 10.57 8.89
CA ILE A 94 15.04 10.22 9.42
C ILE A 94 14.14 9.75 8.28
N SER A 95 14.07 10.50 7.17
CA SER A 95 13.29 10.09 5.99
C SER A 95 13.77 8.75 5.41
N LEU A 96 15.07 8.51 5.30
CA LEU A 96 15.58 7.22 4.82
C LEU A 96 15.21 6.07 5.77
N THR A 97 15.23 6.34 7.08
CA THR A 97 14.85 5.36 8.10
C THR A 97 13.37 5.02 7.99
N LEU A 98 12.50 6.02 7.87
CA LEU A 98 11.06 5.82 7.68
C LEU A 98 10.77 5.08 6.37
N ALA A 99 11.34 5.54 5.25
CA ALA A 99 11.20 4.89 3.96
C ALA A 99 11.59 3.40 4.01
N CYS A 100 12.71 3.07 4.64
CA CYS A 100 13.20 1.69 4.72
C CYS A 100 12.44 0.82 5.71
N THR A 101 11.87 1.39 6.78
CA THR A 101 11.25 0.62 7.88
C THR A 101 9.73 0.59 7.83
N LEU A 102 9.10 1.53 7.15
CA LEU A 102 7.65 1.67 7.04
C LEU A 102 7.20 1.55 5.60
N GLU A 103 7.54 2.50 4.73
CA GLU A 103 6.96 2.57 3.38
C GLU A 103 7.35 1.37 2.49
N LEU A 104 8.63 1.02 2.41
CA LEU A 104 9.09 -0.13 1.61
C LEU A 104 8.51 -1.47 2.09
N PRO A 105 8.51 -1.79 3.40
CA PRO A 105 7.83 -2.98 3.91
C PRO A 105 6.33 -3.00 3.60
N LEU A 106 5.66 -1.86 3.67
CA LEU A 106 4.24 -1.75 3.38
C LEU A 106 3.94 -1.91 1.88
N ALA A 107 4.77 -1.33 1.02
CA ALA A 107 4.72 -1.53 -0.42
C ALA A 107 4.93 -3.02 -0.78
N ALA A 108 5.91 -3.67 -0.13
CA ALA A 108 6.15 -5.10 -0.30
C ALA A 108 4.95 -5.95 0.17
N LEU A 109 4.31 -5.58 1.28
CA LEU A 109 3.10 -6.24 1.77
C LEU A 109 1.97 -6.16 0.73
N CYS A 110 1.74 -4.96 0.19
CA CYS A 110 0.75 -4.71 -0.88
C CYS A 110 1.08 -5.53 -2.14
N ALA A 111 2.36 -5.59 -2.55
CA ALA A 111 2.81 -6.42 -3.67
C ALA A 111 2.57 -7.92 -3.42
N VAL A 112 2.84 -8.41 -2.20
CA VAL A 112 2.57 -9.81 -1.81
C VAL A 112 1.08 -10.12 -1.85
N VAL A 113 0.21 -9.17 -1.52
CA VAL A 113 -1.25 -9.35 -1.66
C VAL A 113 -1.64 -9.40 -3.14
N ALA A 114 -1.06 -8.53 -3.96
CA ALA A 114 -1.34 -8.46 -5.40
C ALA A 114 -0.90 -9.70 -6.17
N LEU A 115 0.27 -10.24 -5.87
CA LEU A 115 0.85 -11.38 -6.58
C LEU A 115 0.26 -12.73 -6.14
N ARG A 116 -0.74 -12.73 -5.25
CA ARG A 116 -1.40 -13.97 -4.86
C ARG A 116 -2.23 -14.52 -6.01
N PRO A 117 -1.98 -15.77 -6.43
CA PRO A 117 -2.80 -16.38 -7.46
C PRO A 117 -4.26 -16.46 -6.99
N PRO A 118 -5.23 -15.95 -7.77
CA PRO A 118 -6.63 -16.25 -7.52
C PRO A 118 -6.82 -17.77 -7.64
N MET A 119 -7.62 -18.38 -6.76
CA MET A 119 -7.88 -19.84 -6.71
C MET A 119 -8.50 -20.42 -8.01
N VAL A 120 -8.60 -19.65 -9.08
CA VAL A 120 -9.15 -20.06 -10.38
C VAL A 120 -8.14 -20.92 -11.15
N ALA A 121 -6.83 -20.81 -10.89
CA ALA A 121 -5.82 -21.66 -11.54
C ALA A 121 -5.90 -23.15 -11.12
N SER A 122 -6.44 -23.47 -9.92
CA SER A 122 -6.58 -24.85 -9.46
C SER A 122 -7.74 -25.61 -10.11
N VAL A 123 -8.72 -24.91 -10.68
CA VAL A 123 -9.87 -25.55 -11.34
C VAL A 123 -9.50 -26.03 -12.75
N GLN A 124 -8.69 -25.28 -13.50
CA GLN A 124 -8.23 -25.71 -14.83
C GLN A 124 -7.23 -26.88 -14.75
N ALA A 125 -6.32 -26.90 -13.77
CA ALA A 125 -5.41 -28.03 -13.57
C ALA A 125 -6.17 -29.34 -13.25
N THR A 126 -7.23 -29.26 -12.44
CA THR A 126 -8.04 -30.44 -12.09
C THR A 126 -8.90 -30.92 -13.26
N ALA A 127 -9.42 -30.01 -14.10
CA ALA A 127 -10.23 -30.36 -15.26
C ALA A 127 -9.40 -31.01 -16.38
N VAL A 128 -8.22 -30.46 -16.68
CA VAL A 128 -7.30 -31.03 -17.69
C VAL A 128 -6.80 -32.41 -17.24
N GLN A 129 -6.54 -32.59 -15.95
CA GLN A 129 -6.04 -33.86 -15.42
C GLN A 129 -7.12 -34.96 -15.35
N ARG A 130 -8.40 -34.63 -15.14
CA ARG A 130 -9.49 -35.61 -15.24
C ARG A 130 -9.74 -36.08 -16.68
N VAL A 131 -9.62 -35.18 -17.66
CA VAL A 131 -9.79 -35.54 -19.07
C VAL A 131 -8.64 -36.45 -19.53
N ALA A 132 -7.41 -36.19 -19.08
CA ALA A 132 -6.24 -37.00 -19.43
C ALA A 132 -6.22 -38.40 -18.78
N VAL A 133 -6.93 -38.62 -17.66
CA VAL A 133 -6.99 -39.93 -16.97
C VAL A 133 -8.09 -40.84 -17.53
N HIS A 134 -9.05 -40.27 -18.28
CA HIS A 134 -10.18 -41.00 -18.88
C HIS A 134 -10.11 -41.11 -20.41
N ALA A 135 -8.96 -40.81 -21.01
CA ALA A 135 -8.64 -41.00 -22.43
C ALA A 135 -7.61 -42.14 -22.58
#